data_AF-A0A7L1GSG1-F1
#
_entry.id   AF-A0A7L1GSG1-F1
#
_cell.length_a   1.000
_cell.length_b   1.000
_cell.length_c   1.000
_cell.angle_alpha   90.00
_cell.angle_beta   90.00
_cell.angle_gamma   90.00
#
_symmetry.space_group_name_H-M   'P 1'
#
loop_
_entity.id
_entity.type
_entity.pdbx_description
1 polymer ?
#
loop_
_entity_poly.entity_id
_entity_poly.type
_entity_poly.pdbx_seq_one_letter_code
_entity_poly.pdbx_strand_id
1 'polypeptide(L)'
;SSAVDPSFCCFLRFDEIKEGDVVRHEGKRSDGYLEHIFKHAAKELFGMDVKEITYKALKNKDFQEVTLEKDGETVLRFASAYGFRNIQNLVLKLKKGKFLYHFVEVLACPGGCLNGKGQAQTEDGKPDKALLSQMEEVYAAIPVRLPETNLHVQKMYQDWLEGMDSKKAQETLHTQYSGVNQTASNLDIKW
;
A
#
# COMPACT_ATOMS: atom_id res chain seq x y z
N SER A 1 17.44 30.71 3.72
CA SER A 1 18.54 30.10 2.96
C SER A 1 19.28 29.17 3.89
N SER A 2 18.79 27.94 4.03
CA SER A 2 19.39 26.90 4.85
C SER A 2 19.92 25.86 3.86
N ALA A 3 21.21 25.97 3.58
CA ALA A 3 21.93 24.99 2.78
C ALA A 3 21.83 23.64 3.49
N VAL A 4 21.33 22.63 2.77
CA VAL A 4 21.38 21.25 3.20
C VAL A 4 22.86 20.84 3.21
N ASP A 5 23.38 20.45 4.38
CA ASP A 5 24.75 20.01 4.56
C ASP A 5 25.04 18.77 3.69
N PRO A 6 25.96 18.83 2.72
CA PRO A 6 26.30 17.70 1.85
C PRO A 6 26.86 16.49 2.62
N SER A 7 27.34 16.71 3.85
CA SER A 7 27.92 15.69 4.72
C SER A 7 26.90 14.65 5.18
N PHE A 8 25.60 15.00 5.19
CA PHE A 8 24.53 14.10 5.62
C PHE A 8 24.20 12.99 4.59
N CYS A 9 24.61 13.18 3.33
CA CYS A 9 24.39 12.18 2.28
C CYS A 9 25.37 10.99 2.37
N CYS A 10 26.40 11.08 3.23
CA CYS A 10 27.51 10.13 3.24
C CYS A 10 27.43 9.05 4.33
N PHE A 11 26.47 9.12 5.27
CA PHE A 11 26.43 8.22 6.44
C PHE A 11 25.46 7.03 6.34
N LEU A 12 24.60 6.98 5.33
CA LEU A 12 23.93 5.73 4.94
C LEU A 12 24.72 5.11 3.77
N ARG A 13 25.97 4.71 4.03
CA ARG A 13 26.52 3.59 3.27
C ARG A 13 25.62 2.42 3.61
N PHE A 14 24.63 2.16 2.77
CA PHE A 14 24.20 0.80 2.55
C PHE A 14 25.48 0.05 2.20
N ASP A 15 26.07 -0.64 3.19
CA ASP A 15 27.17 -1.57 2.94
C ASP A 15 26.83 -2.33 1.67
N GLU A 16 27.76 -2.32 0.71
CA GLU A 16 27.62 -2.83 -0.66
C GLU A 16 26.50 -3.87 -0.76
N ILE A 17 25.28 -3.44 -1.14
CA ILE A 17 24.20 -4.36 -1.45
C ILE A 17 24.74 -5.15 -2.62
N LYS A 18 25.22 -6.36 -2.36
CA LYS A 18 25.74 -7.23 -3.41
C LYS A 18 24.56 -7.48 -4.33
N GLU A 19 24.84 -7.61 -5.62
CA GLU A 19 23.86 -7.74 -6.72
C GLU A 19 22.89 -8.95 -6.58
N GLY A 20 22.92 -9.68 -5.46
CA GLY A 20 22.03 -10.79 -5.09
C GLY A 20 21.12 -10.56 -3.87
N ASP A 21 21.09 -9.37 -3.25
CA ASP A 21 20.30 -9.09 -2.03
C ASP A 21 18.95 -8.40 -2.30
N VAL A 22 18.47 -8.41 -3.56
CA VAL A 22 17.17 -7.83 -3.91
C VAL A 22 16.07 -8.64 -3.26
N VAL A 23 15.24 -7.96 -2.47
CA VAL A 23 14.06 -8.52 -1.82
C VAL A 23 12.84 -7.68 -2.15
N ARG A 24 11.67 -8.29 -2.08
CA ARG A 24 10.39 -7.60 -2.24
C ARG A 24 9.52 -7.72 -1.00
N HIS A 25 8.48 -6.90 -0.93
CA HIS A 25 7.43 -7.04 0.07
C HIS A 25 6.52 -8.22 -0.24
N GLU A 26 5.69 -8.58 0.73
CA GLU A 26 4.64 -9.58 0.58
C GLU A 26 3.49 -8.99 -0.24
N GLY A 27 3.65 -9.01 -1.56
CA GLY A 27 2.69 -8.51 -2.55
C GLY A 27 3.13 -8.91 -3.96
N LYS A 28 2.22 -8.81 -4.93
CA LYS A 28 2.52 -9.15 -6.33
C LYS A 28 2.82 -7.90 -7.16
N ARG A 29 2.32 -6.75 -6.74
CA ARG A 29 2.40 -5.47 -7.44
C ARG A 29 2.62 -4.36 -6.40
N SER A 30 2.12 -3.16 -6.69
CA SER A 30 2.00 -2.04 -5.74
C SER A 30 0.96 -2.27 -4.63
N ASP A 31 0.36 -3.46 -4.55
CA ASP A 31 -0.59 -3.90 -3.54
C ASP A 31 0.13 -4.63 -2.41
N GLY A 32 -0.62 -5.11 -1.41
CA GLY A 32 -0.09 -5.93 -0.31
C GLY A 32 -0.08 -5.22 1.04
N TYR A 33 -0.33 -3.90 1.08
CA TYR A 33 -0.47 -3.18 2.35
C TYR A 33 -1.70 -3.68 3.11
N LEU A 34 -2.81 -3.90 2.42
CA LEU A 34 -4.01 -4.46 3.04
C LEU A 34 -3.71 -5.79 3.73
N GLU A 35 -3.04 -6.70 3.04
CA GLU A 35 -2.71 -8.03 3.56
C GLU A 35 -1.78 -7.94 4.77
N HIS A 36 -0.70 -7.18 4.64
CA HIS A 36 0.26 -6.97 5.71
C HIS A 36 -0.38 -6.39 6.97
N ILE A 37 -1.17 -5.31 6.82
CA ILE A 37 -1.87 -4.67 7.94
C ILE A 37 -2.94 -5.60 8.51
N PHE A 38 -3.62 -6.38 7.69
CA PHE A 38 -4.63 -7.33 8.15
C PHE A 38 -4.02 -8.43 9.03
N LYS A 39 -2.91 -9.06 8.57
CA LYS A 39 -2.19 -10.08 9.35
C LYS A 39 -1.65 -9.50 10.65
N HIS A 40 -1.05 -8.31 10.59
CA HIS A 40 -0.54 -7.62 11.77
C HIS A 40 -1.66 -7.30 12.77
N ALA A 41 -2.78 -6.71 12.31
CA ALA A 41 -3.92 -6.39 13.16
C ALA A 41 -4.58 -7.64 13.76
N ALA A 42 -4.69 -8.73 13.00
CA ALA A 42 -5.22 -10.01 13.49
C ALA A 42 -4.37 -10.56 14.65
N LYS A 43 -3.05 -10.49 14.52
CA LYS A 43 -2.10 -10.94 15.54
C LYS A 43 -2.12 -10.04 16.77
N GLU A 44 -1.98 -8.73 16.59
CA GLU A 44 -1.88 -7.76 17.69
C GLU A 44 -3.19 -7.61 18.46
N LEU A 45 -4.34 -7.53 17.77
CA LEU A 45 -5.62 -7.25 18.43
C LEU A 45 -6.34 -8.52 18.91
N PHE A 46 -6.13 -9.66 18.24
CA PHE A 46 -6.89 -10.88 18.50
C PHE A 46 -6.02 -12.11 18.82
N GLY A 47 -4.69 -12.02 18.74
CA GLY A 47 -3.77 -13.13 18.97
C GLY A 47 -3.82 -14.20 17.88
N MET A 48 -4.35 -13.88 16.69
CA MET A 48 -4.55 -14.83 15.60
C MET A 48 -3.46 -14.69 14.53
N ASP A 49 -2.68 -15.75 14.31
CA ASP A 49 -1.66 -15.80 13.26
C ASP A 49 -2.30 -16.23 11.93
N VAL A 50 -2.56 -15.26 11.05
CA VAL A 50 -3.20 -15.46 9.75
C VAL A 50 -2.14 -15.61 8.66
N LYS A 51 -1.98 -16.82 8.12
CA LYS A 51 -1.01 -17.10 7.05
C LYS A 51 -1.53 -16.75 5.66
N GLU A 52 -2.78 -17.11 5.39
CA GLU A 52 -3.44 -16.91 4.11
C GLU A 52 -4.72 -16.11 4.32
N ILE A 53 -5.01 -15.19 3.39
CA ILE A 53 -6.23 -14.38 3.41
C ILE A 53 -7.08 -14.69 2.19
N THR A 54 -8.40 -14.74 2.40
CA THR A 54 -9.36 -14.99 1.34
C THR A 54 -10.01 -13.69 0.91
N TYR A 55 -9.82 -13.33 -0.37
CA TYR A 55 -10.45 -12.16 -0.97
C TYR A 55 -11.80 -12.53 -1.57
N LYS A 56 -12.86 -11.90 -1.09
CA LYS A 56 -14.20 -12.02 -1.67
C LYS A 56 -14.49 -10.84 -2.59
N ALA A 57 -14.61 -11.10 -3.89
CA ALA A 57 -15.07 -10.08 -4.82
C ALA A 57 -16.52 -9.67 -4.49
N LEU A 58 -16.77 -8.36 -4.44
CA LEU A 58 -18.10 -7.82 -4.16
C LEU A 58 -18.84 -7.54 -5.48
N LYS A 59 -18.85 -6.28 -5.92
CA LYS A 59 -19.54 -5.86 -7.14
C LYS A 59 -18.78 -6.23 -8.42
N ASN A 60 -17.45 -6.21 -8.34
CA ASN A 60 -16.53 -6.48 -9.43
C ASN A 60 -15.19 -6.95 -8.84
N LYS A 61 -14.28 -7.37 -9.72
CA LYS A 61 -12.94 -7.84 -9.31
C LYS A 61 -12.06 -6.76 -8.66
N ASP A 62 -12.37 -5.49 -8.90
CA ASP A 62 -11.62 -4.33 -8.39
C ASP A 62 -12.18 -3.80 -7.06
N PHE A 63 -13.15 -4.52 -6.47
CA PHE A 63 -13.63 -4.25 -5.12
C PHE A 63 -13.74 -5.57 -4.37
N GLN A 64 -12.76 -5.84 -3.51
CA GLN A 64 -12.67 -7.07 -2.73
C GLN A 64 -12.77 -6.79 -1.24
N GLU A 65 -13.26 -7.76 -0.50
CA GLU A 65 -13.43 -7.74 0.95
C GLU A 65 -12.65 -8.90 1.58
N VAL A 66 -12.06 -8.62 2.75
CA VAL A 66 -11.39 -9.60 3.60
C VAL A 66 -11.94 -9.46 5.02
N THR A 67 -12.32 -10.58 5.63
CA THR A 67 -12.90 -10.61 6.98
C THR A 67 -12.15 -11.57 7.88
N LEU A 68 -12.01 -11.20 9.15
CA LEU A 68 -11.57 -12.10 10.22
C LEU A 68 -12.79 -12.44 11.08
N GLU A 69 -13.02 -13.72 11.29
CA GLU A 69 -14.06 -14.21 12.20
C GLU A 69 -13.43 -14.77 13.48
N LYS A 70 -14.03 -14.46 14.62
CA LYS A 70 -13.67 -14.99 15.93
C LYS A 70 -14.96 -15.22 16.72
N ASP A 71 -15.11 -16.40 17.30
CA ASP A 71 -16.29 -16.79 18.10
C ASP A 71 -17.63 -16.61 17.36
N GLY A 72 -17.65 -16.74 16.03
CA GLY A 72 -18.83 -16.56 15.19
C GLY A 72 -19.16 -15.11 14.82
N GLU A 73 -18.34 -14.15 15.23
CA GLU A 73 -18.50 -12.73 14.90
C GLU A 73 -17.39 -12.24 13.97
N THR A 74 -17.72 -11.33 13.05
CA THR A 74 -16.71 -10.64 12.23
C THR A 74 -16.01 -9.57 13.06
N VAL A 75 -14.77 -9.82 13.45
CA VAL A 75 -13.97 -8.91 14.29
C VAL A 75 -13.07 -7.96 13.49
N LEU A 76 -12.67 -8.34 12.28
CA LEU A 76 -12.04 -7.44 11.32
C LEU A 76 -12.74 -7.50 9.97
N ARG A 77 -12.80 -6.36 9.31
CA ARG A 77 -13.41 -6.22 7.99
C ARG A 77 -12.65 -5.17 7.19
N PHE A 78 -11.88 -5.60 6.22
CA PHE A 78 -11.02 -4.77 5.38
C PHE A 78 -11.52 -4.84 3.94
N ALA A 79 -11.17 -3.85 3.12
CA ALA A 79 -11.48 -3.87 1.70
C ALA A 79 -10.37 -3.28 0.83
N SER A 80 -10.24 -3.78 -0.39
CA SER A 80 -9.50 -3.12 -1.47
C SER A 80 -10.50 -2.52 -2.45
N ALA A 81 -10.30 -1.26 -2.84
CA ALA A 81 -11.16 -0.55 -3.78
C ALA A 81 -10.32 0.15 -4.85
N TYR A 82 -10.22 -0.51 -6.00
CA TYR A 82 -9.41 -0.04 -7.13
C TYR A 82 -10.30 0.61 -8.20
N GLY A 83 -9.80 1.67 -8.82
CA GLY A 83 -10.55 2.46 -9.79
C GLY A 83 -11.39 3.56 -9.16
N PHE A 84 -11.34 4.75 -9.76
CA PHE A 84 -12.05 5.93 -9.27
C PHE A 84 -13.55 5.73 -9.05
N ARG A 85 -14.23 4.93 -9.90
CA ARG A 85 -15.65 4.58 -9.73
C ARG A 85 -15.92 3.84 -8.41
N ASN A 86 -15.04 2.91 -8.01
CA ASN A 86 -15.19 2.20 -6.74
C ASN A 86 -14.93 3.15 -5.57
N ILE A 87 -13.91 4.00 -5.67
CA ILE A 87 -13.57 5.03 -4.67
C ILE A 87 -14.74 6.00 -4.46
N GLN A 88 -15.35 6.52 -5.52
CA GLN A 88 -16.52 7.40 -5.43
C GLN A 88 -17.67 6.72 -4.69
N ASN A 89 -18.00 5.47 -5.06
CA ASN A 89 -19.06 4.70 -4.42
C ASN A 89 -18.76 4.45 -2.94
N LEU A 90 -17.50 4.17 -2.60
CA LEU A 90 -17.04 3.99 -1.22
C LEU A 90 -17.23 5.27 -0.41
N VAL A 91 -16.78 6.42 -0.92
CA VAL A 91 -16.92 7.73 -0.26
C VAL A 91 -18.40 8.10 -0.09
N LEU A 92 -19.25 7.81 -1.07
CA LEU A 92 -20.70 8.05 -0.95
C LEU A 92 -21.34 7.17 0.14
N LYS A 93 -20.89 5.93 0.33
CA LYS A 93 -21.35 5.07 1.43
C LYS A 93 -20.87 5.60 2.78
N LEU A 94 -19.61 6.03 2.86
CA LEU A 94 -19.02 6.64 4.05
C LEU A 94 -19.80 7.87 4.49
N LYS A 95 -20.10 8.80 3.58
CA LYS A 95 -20.92 9.99 3.84
C LYS A 95 -22.34 9.67 4.32
N LYS A 96 -22.90 8.52 3.91
CA LYS A 96 -24.24 8.06 4.31
C LYS A 96 -24.24 7.30 5.64
N GLY A 97 -23.10 7.18 6.33
CA GLY A 97 -22.96 6.39 7.56
C GLY A 97 -23.10 4.88 7.33
N LYS A 98 -22.99 4.41 6.09
CA LYS A 98 -23.11 2.98 5.72
C LYS A 98 -21.73 2.38 5.46
N PHE A 99 -20.77 2.66 6.33
CA PHE A 99 -19.39 2.19 6.20
C PHE A 99 -19.14 1.05 7.18
N LEU A 100 -18.70 -0.09 6.66
CA LEU A 100 -18.55 -1.33 7.43
C LEU A 100 -17.10 -1.76 7.59
N TYR A 101 -16.16 -1.01 7.01
CA TYR A 101 -14.75 -1.39 6.92
C TYR A 101 -13.93 -0.67 7.99
N HIS A 102 -13.03 -1.41 8.63
CA HIS A 102 -12.06 -0.85 9.58
C HIS A 102 -10.85 -0.27 8.86
N PHE A 103 -10.51 -0.82 7.70
CA PHE A 103 -9.41 -0.36 6.85
C PHE A 103 -9.80 -0.54 5.37
N VAL A 104 -9.37 0.41 4.53
CA VAL A 104 -9.55 0.31 3.09
C VAL A 104 -8.29 0.74 2.35
N GLU A 105 -7.79 -0.14 1.48
CA GLU A 105 -6.75 0.19 0.51
C GLU A 105 -7.40 0.72 -0.78
N VAL A 106 -6.97 1.89 -1.25
CA VAL A 106 -7.51 2.52 -2.46
C VAL A 106 -6.41 2.71 -3.50
N LEU A 107 -6.70 2.34 -4.76
CA LEU A 107 -5.83 2.61 -5.90
C LEU A 107 -6.65 3.29 -7.00
N ALA A 108 -6.10 4.34 -7.61
CA ALA A 108 -6.85 5.15 -8.57
C ALA A 108 -7.19 4.39 -9.88
N CYS A 109 -6.31 3.49 -10.31
CA CYS A 109 -6.46 2.73 -11.54
C CYS A 109 -7.14 1.37 -11.27
N PRO A 110 -8.10 0.94 -12.12
CA PRO A 110 -8.59 -0.44 -12.10
C PRO A 110 -7.44 -1.43 -12.27
N GLY A 111 -7.45 -2.54 -11.55
CA GLY A 111 -6.37 -3.53 -11.56
C GLY A 111 -5.01 -3.05 -11.02
N GLY A 112 -4.97 -1.90 -10.33
CA GLY A 112 -3.78 -1.36 -9.68
C GLY A 112 -2.83 -0.60 -10.61
N CYS A 113 -1.63 -0.29 -10.12
CA CYS A 113 -0.68 0.62 -10.79
C CYS A 113 -0.17 0.11 -12.15
N LEU A 114 -0.23 -1.20 -12.41
CA LEU A 114 0.17 -1.78 -13.70
C LEU A 114 -0.79 -1.45 -14.84
N ASN A 115 -1.95 -0.86 -14.57
CA ASN A 115 -2.86 -0.32 -15.58
C ASN A 115 -2.84 1.22 -15.62
N GLY A 116 -1.81 1.84 -15.04
CA GLY A 116 -1.61 3.28 -15.09
C GLY A 116 -1.33 3.78 -16.51
N LYS A 117 -1.69 5.04 -16.79
CA LYS A 117 -1.46 5.64 -18.13
C LYS A 117 0.03 5.80 -18.49
N GLY A 118 0.93 5.75 -17.51
CA GLY A 118 2.37 5.88 -17.70
C GLY A 118 3.11 4.57 -18.01
N GLN A 119 2.40 3.47 -18.26
CA GLN A 119 3.01 2.19 -18.57
C GLN A 119 3.59 2.15 -19.99
N ALA A 120 4.55 1.25 -20.21
CA ALA A 120 5.12 1.00 -21.53
C ALA A 120 4.01 0.65 -22.55
N GLN A 121 4.10 1.23 -23.73
CA GLN A 121 3.13 1.07 -24.80
C GLN A 121 3.78 0.42 -26.02
N THR A 122 2.99 -0.37 -26.74
CA THR A 122 3.33 -0.81 -28.09
C THR A 122 3.25 0.37 -29.07
N GLU A 123 3.72 0.17 -30.30
CA GLU A 123 3.64 1.19 -31.36
C GLU A 123 2.19 1.66 -31.61
N ASP A 124 1.20 0.81 -31.34
CA ASP A 124 -0.24 1.12 -31.44
C ASP A 124 -0.79 1.95 -30.25
N GLY A 125 0.06 2.39 -29.32
CA GLY A 125 -0.33 3.18 -28.14
C GLY A 125 -1.09 2.39 -27.08
N LYS A 126 -1.07 1.06 -27.13
CA LYS A 126 -1.73 0.18 -26.15
C LYS A 126 -0.70 -0.31 -25.12
N PRO A 127 -1.10 -0.60 -23.88
CA PRO A 127 -0.20 -1.20 -22.90
C PRO A 127 0.43 -2.48 -23.44
N ASP A 128 1.76 -2.59 -23.35
CA ASP A 128 2.47 -3.81 -23.73
C ASP A 128 2.25 -4.89 -22.66
N LYS A 129 1.23 -5.72 -22.89
CA LYS A 129 0.86 -6.79 -21.95
C LYS A 129 1.94 -7.87 -21.83
N ALA A 130 2.72 -8.11 -22.88
CA ALA A 130 3.76 -9.13 -22.86
C ALA A 130 4.91 -8.66 -21.96
N LEU A 131 5.32 -7.39 -22.10
CA LEU A 131 6.33 -6.79 -21.24
C LEU A 131 5.85 -6.71 -19.78
N LEU A 132 4.60 -6.32 -19.54
CA LEU A 132 4.03 -6.28 -18.19
C LEU A 132 4.01 -7.67 -17.54
N SER A 133 3.61 -8.72 -18.27
CA SER A 133 3.61 -10.10 -17.75
C SER A 133 5.03 -10.55 -17.38
N GLN A 134 6.01 -10.27 -18.24
CA GLN A 134 7.41 -10.59 -17.95
C GLN A 134 7.91 -9.88 -16.69
N MET A 135 7.57 -8.60 -16.53
CA MET A 135 7.93 -7.84 -15.34
C MET A 135 7.28 -8.44 -14.07
N GLU A 136 6.02 -8.85 -14.14
CA GLU A 136 5.34 -9.53 -13.02
C GLU A 136 5.99 -10.86 -12.66
N GLU A 137 6.40 -11.66 -13.64
CA GLU A 137 7.10 -12.93 -13.43
C GLU A 137 8.47 -12.72 -12.77
N VAL A 138 9.26 -11.77 -13.28
CA VAL A 138 10.55 -11.40 -12.69
C VAL A 138 10.38 -10.91 -11.26
N TYR A 139 9.40 -10.04 -11.02
CA TYR A 139 9.12 -9.52 -9.68
C TYR A 139 8.67 -10.63 -8.72
N ALA A 140 7.79 -11.53 -9.15
CA ALA A 140 7.30 -12.64 -8.33
C ALA A 140 8.42 -13.61 -7.92
N ALA A 141 9.45 -13.77 -8.76
CA ALA A 141 10.62 -14.59 -8.49
C ALA A 141 11.57 -14.01 -7.42
N ILE A 142 11.49 -12.71 -7.14
CA ILE A 142 12.29 -12.07 -6.08
C ILE A 142 11.84 -12.61 -4.71
N PRO A 143 12.77 -12.97 -3.80
CA PRO A 143 12.42 -13.45 -2.47
C PRO A 143 11.70 -12.36 -1.65
N VAL A 144 10.68 -12.79 -0.89
CA VAL A 144 9.98 -11.91 0.05
C VAL A 144 10.81 -11.75 1.31
N ARG A 145 10.94 -10.51 1.79
CA ARG A 145 11.46 -10.21 3.14
C ARG A 145 10.54 -9.21 3.81
N LEU A 146 10.04 -9.58 5.00
CA LEU A 146 9.17 -8.70 5.77
C LEU A 146 9.98 -7.53 6.35
N PRO A 147 9.45 -6.30 6.35
CA PRO A 147 10.14 -5.13 6.90
C PRO A 147 10.65 -5.33 8.33
N GLU A 148 9.88 -6.01 9.18
CA GLU A 148 10.19 -6.29 10.58
C GLU A 148 11.39 -7.21 10.74
N THR A 149 11.65 -8.08 9.76
CA THR A 149 12.79 -9.01 9.74
C THR A 149 14.02 -8.42 9.09
N ASN A 150 13.91 -7.23 8.48
CA ASN A 150 15.00 -6.63 7.75
C ASN A 150 15.92 -5.84 8.69
N LEU A 151 17.11 -6.39 8.96
CA LEU A 151 18.12 -5.76 9.83
C LEU A 151 18.54 -4.36 9.37
N HIS A 152 18.54 -4.09 8.05
CA HIS A 152 18.87 -2.76 7.55
C HIS A 152 17.77 -1.74 7.89
N VAL A 153 16.51 -2.16 7.83
CA VAL A 153 15.38 -1.33 8.26
C VAL A 153 15.46 -1.07 9.77
N GLN A 154 15.73 -2.11 10.57
CA GLN A 154 15.91 -1.95 12.01
C GLN A 154 17.05 -0.98 12.36
N LYS A 155 18.21 -1.13 11.72
CA LYS A 155 19.35 -0.22 11.89
C LYS A 155 19.03 1.21 11.47
N MET A 156 18.36 1.39 10.31
CA MET A 156 17.91 2.72 9.88
C MET A 156 17.00 3.37 10.94
N TYR A 157 16.08 2.60 11.53
CA TYR A 157 15.25 3.11 12.61
C TYR A 157 16.06 3.46 13.87
N GLN A 158 17.01 2.61 14.28
CA GLN A 158 17.80 2.81 15.50
C GLN A 158 18.84 3.94 15.35
N ASP A 159 19.64 3.90 14.29
CA ASP A 159 20.83 4.73 14.12
C ASP A 159 20.49 6.10 13.52
N TRP A 160 19.55 6.14 12.57
CA TRP A 160 19.21 7.37 11.85
C TRP A 160 17.90 7.98 12.32
N LEU A 161 16.83 7.20 12.45
CA LEU A 161 15.53 7.73 12.84
C LEU A 161 15.34 7.85 14.35
N GLU A 162 16.29 7.40 15.19
CA GLU A 162 16.23 7.51 16.66
C GLU A 162 15.02 6.77 17.30
N GLY A 163 14.56 5.69 16.65
CA GLY A 163 13.43 4.87 17.08
C GLY A 163 12.19 4.99 16.17
N MET A 164 11.27 4.03 16.29
CA MET A 164 10.04 3.98 15.47
C MET A 164 9.07 5.11 15.80
N ASP A 165 8.90 5.41 17.09
CA ASP A 165 7.98 6.45 17.59
C ASP A 165 8.68 7.79 17.85
N SER A 166 9.87 8.00 17.26
CA SER A 166 10.62 9.22 17.48
C SER A 166 9.96 10.40 16.74
N LYS A 167 10.22 11.61 17.25
CA LYS A 167 9.83 12.84 16.56
C LYS A 167 10.44 12.92 15.15
N LYS A 168 11.67 12.44 14.99
CA LYS A 168 12.37 12.44 13.70
C LYS A 168 11.73 11.49 12.69
N ALA A 169 11.30 10.31 13.12
CA ALA A 169 10.53 9.37 12.29
C ALA A 169 9.22 10.01 11.84
N GLN A 170 8.50 10.66 12.77
CA GLN A 170 7.27 11.38 12.45
C GLN A 170 7.51 12.52 11.43
N GLU A 171 8.51 13.37 11.65
CA GLU A 171 8.81 14.49 10.75
C GLU A 171 9.34 14.05 9.38
N THR A 172 10.02 12.91 9.31
CA THR A 172 10.68 12.43 8.08
C THR A 172 9.76 11.56 7.23
N LEU A 173 8.98 10.66 7.85
CA LEU A 173 8.21 9.62 7.16
C LEU A 173 6.71 9.90 7.11
N HIS A 174 6.20 10.86 7.88
CA HIS A 174 4.78 11.20 7.89
C HIS A 174 4.52 12.51 7.16
N THR A 175 3.30 12.66 6.68
CA THR A 175 2.81 13.88 6.05
C THR A 175 1.40 14.19 6.54
N GLN A 176 0.95 15.42 6.30
CA GLN A 176 -0.40 15.86 6.64
C GLN A 176 -1.12 16.31 5.37
N TYR A 177 -2.39 15.90 5.26
CA TYR A 177 -3.28 16.35 4.20
C TYR A 177 -4.28 17.34 4.79
N SER A 178 -4.31 18.55 4.27
CA SER A 178 -5.34 19.53 4.59
C SER A 178 -6.49 19.40 3.60
N GLY A 179 -7.72 19.54 4.10
CA GLY A 179 -8.87 19.70 3.23
C GLY A 179 -8.68 20.98 2.42
N VAL A 180 -8.74 20.89 1.09
CA VAL A 180 -8.84 22.09 0.28
C VAL A 180 -10.18 22.73 0.65
N ASN A 181 -10.17 24.00 1.09
CA ASN A 181 -11.37 24.82 1.26
C ASN A 181 -11.98 25.11 -0.12
N GLN A 182 -12.41 24.07 -0.83
CA GLN A 182 -13.34 24.23 -1.94
C GLN A 182 -14.71 24.36 -1.32
N THR A 183 -15.27 25.56 -1.43
CA THR A 183 -16.71 25.80 -1.33
C THR A 183 -17.42 24.64 -2.01
N ALA A 184 -18.26 23.94 -1.26
CA ALA A 184 -19.03 22.81 -1.74
C ALA A 184 -20.02 23.27 -2.83
N SER A 185 -19.56 23.43 -4.06
CA SER A 185 -20.41 23.52 -5.23
C SER A 185 -20.28 22.20 -5.98
N ASN A 186 -21.26 21.32 -5.74
CA ASN A 186 -21.54 20.07 -6.45
C ASN A 186 -20.36 19.22 -6.90
N LEU A 187 -20.33 17.97 -6.43
CA LEU A 187 -19.50 16.87 -6.95
C LEU A 187 -19.89 16.45 -8.41
N ASP A 188 -20.33 17.40 -9.23
CA ASP A 188 -20.33 17.31 -10.70
C ASP A 188 -18.92 17.60 -11.23
N ILE A 189 -17.91 16.94 -10.67
CA ILE A 189 -16.64 16.85 -11.38
C ILE A 189 -16.89 15.89 -12.54
N LYS A 190 -17.20 16.44 -13.71
CA LYS A 190 -17.14 15.71 -14.98
C LYS A 190 -15.67 15.42 -15.26
N TRP A 191 -15.31 14.14 -15.17
CA TRP A 191 -14.01 13.60 -15.57
C TRP A 191 -14.09 13.08 -17.00
#